data_AF-A0A2G2DZV5-F1
#
_entry.id   AF-A0A2G2DZV5-F1
#
_cell.length_a   1.000
_cell.length_b   1.000
_cell.length_c   1.000
_cell.angle_alpha   90.00
_cell.angle_beta   90.00
_cell.angle_gamma   90.00
#
_symmetry.space_group_name_H-M   'P 1'
#
loop_
_entity.id
_entity.type
_entity.pdbx_description
1 polymer ?
#
loop_
_entity_poly.entity_id
_entity_poly.type
_entity_poly.pdbx_seq_one_letter_code
_entity_poly.pdbx_strand_id
1 'polypeptide(L)'
;MRTLAIYGSCLLTALMLLVAVPTVQAMTAREIMEKVDARDDGDNMTAHVKMTLIDRQNNRRIREMKVFTKDKGMDTWKMQFFLSPADVKDTGFLTYDYYKGDRDDDQWLYLPDLHKT
;
A
#
# COMPACT_ATOMS: atom_id res chain seq x y z
N MET A 1 29.26 -19.56 57.23
CA MET A 1 28.49 -20.40 56.28
C MET A 1 27.28 -19.68 55.68
N ARG A 2 26.49 -18.91 56.45
CA ARG A 2 25.31 -18.17 55.92
C ARG A 2 25.64 -17.07 54.90
N THR A 3 26.73 -16.33 55.10
CA THR A 3 27.16 -15.25 54.18
C THR A 3 27.64 -15.77 52.83
N LEU A 4 28.37 -16.89 52.79
CA LEU A 4 28.85 -17.53 51.55
C LEU A 4 27.69 -18.02 50.66
N ALA A 5 26.61 -18.52 51.27
CA ALA A 5 25.41 -18.97 50.57
C ALA A 5 24.61 -17.80 49.94
N ILE A 6 24.63 -16.62 50.57
CA ILE A 6 23.99 -15.40 50.05
C ILE A 6 24.74 -14.87 48.83
N TYR A 7 26.08 -14.82 48.86
CA TYR A 7 26.88 -14.42 47.70
C TYR A 7 26.72 -15.39 46.52
N GLY A 8 26.66 -16.70 46.79
CA GLY A 8 26.38 -17.71 45.76
C GLY A 8 24.98 -17.58 45.14
N SER A 9 23.96 -17.30 45.95
CA SER A 9 22.59 -17.06 45.47
C SER A 9 22.48 -15.78 44.64
N CYS A 10 23.12 -14.68 45.08
CA CYS A 10 23.20 -13.42 44.31
C CYS A 10 23.97 -13.58 42.99
N LEU A 11 25.05 -14.37 42.96
CA LEU A 11 25.81 -14.63 41.74
C LEU A 11 25.00 -15.48 40.74
N LEU A 12 24.26 -16.48 41.24
CA LEU A 12 23.42 -17.35 40.42
C LEU A 12 22.21 -16.60 39.84
N THR A 13 21.59 -15.72 40.63
CA THR A 13 20.50 -14.85 40.15
C THR A 13 20.98 -13.80 39.15
N ALA A 14 22.15 -13.20 39.37
CA ALA A 14 22.77 -12.29 38.39
C ALA A 14 23.13 -13.01 37.07
N LEU A 15 23.59 -14.26 37.15
CA LEU A 15 23.89 -15.09 35.98
C LEU A 15 22.62 -15.48 35.19
N MET A 16 21.52 -15.78 35.89
CA MET A 16 20.23 -16.07 35.25
C MET A 16 19.64 -14.84 34.52
N LEU A 17 19.85 -13.64 35.06
CA LEU A 17 19.44 -12.38 34.42
C LEU A 17 20.26 -12.05 33.16
N LEU A 18 21.51 -12.49 33.06
CA LEU A 18 22.34 -12.30 31.85
C LEU A 18 21.91 -13.17 30.67
N VAL A 19 21.27 -14.31 30.91
CA VAL A 19 20.83 -15.26 29.85
C VAL A 19 19.46 -14.87 29.27
N ALA A 20 18.69 -14.05 29.99
CA ALA A 20 17.36 -13.62 29.59
C ALA A 20 17.36 -12.33 28.75
N VAL A 21 18.31 -12.16 27.82
CA VAL A 21 18.22 -11.05 26.84
C VAL A 21 17.20 -11.46 25.77
N PRO A 22 16.01 -10.85 25.71
CA PRO A 22 15.08 -11.12 24.62
C PRO A 22 15.75 -10.63 23.33
N THR A 23 16.03 -11.54 22.41
CA THR A 23 16.46 -11.19 21.07
C THR A 23 15.21 -10.75 20.29
N VAL A 24 14.97 -9.45 20.24
CA VAL A 24 13.96 -8.89 19.33
C VAL A 24 14.54 -8.97 17.93
N GLN A 25 14.12 -9.98 17.17
CA GLN A 25 14.40 -10.05 15.75
C GLN A 25 13.54 -9.01 15.03
N ALA A 26 14.18 -8.15 14.24
CA ALA A 26 13.45 -7.24 13.37
C ALA A 26 12.74 -8.04 12.28
N MET A 27 11.57 -7.57 11.85
CA MET A 27 10.88 -8.17 10.71
C MET A 27 11.73 -8.03 9.44
N THR A 28 11.69 -9.07 8.62
CA THR A 28 12.23 -9.04 7.27
C THR A 28 11.38 -8.16 6.36
N ALA A 29 11.97 -7.68 5.26
CA ALA A 29 11.22 -6.91 4.26
C ALA A 29 10.02 -7.70 3.69
N ARG A 30 10.15 -9.02 3.53
CA ARG A 30 9.07 -9.88 3.04
C ARG A 30 7.88 -9.88 4.00
N GLU A 31 8.13 -10.12 5.29
CA GLU A 31 7.07 -10.13 6.31
C GLU A 31 6.37 -8.78 6.43
N ILE A 32 7.10 -7.68 6.23
CA ILE A 32 6.50 -6.34 6.22
C ILE A 32 5.53 -6.22 5.04
N MET A 33 5.97 -6.60 3.83
CA MET A 33 5.13 -6.49 2.64
C MET A 33 3.91 -7.43 2.68
N GLU A 34 4.05 -8.63 3.23
CA GLU A 34 2.92 -9.55 3.44
C GLU A 34 1.88 -8.95 4.39
N LYS A 35 2.31 -8.25 5.46
CA LYS A 35 1.37 -7.53 6.34
C LYS A 35 0.73 -6.30 5.68
N VAL A 36 1.43 -5.65 4.75
CA VAL A 36 0.86 -4.54 3.97
C VAL A 36 -0.21 -5.05 3.01
N ASP A 37 0.06 -6.18 2.34
CA ASP A 37 -0.86 -6.84 1.40
C ASP A 37 -2.09 -7.41 2.12
N ALA A 38 -1.89 -8.06 3.27
CA ALA A 38 -2.98 -8.66 4.06
C ALA A 38 -3.82 -7.64 4.86
N ARG A 39 -3.52 -6.34 4.77
CA ARG A 39 -4.28 -5.32 5.50
C ARG A 39 -5.63 -5.12 4.83
N ASP A 40 -6.70 -5.23 5.60
CA ASP A 40 -8.05 -4.88 5.16
C ASP A 40 -8.13 -3.41 4.70
N ASP A 41 -8.51 -3.21 3.44
CA ASP A 41 -8.79 -1.92 2.82
C ASP A 41 -10.21 -1.82 2.20
N GLY A 42 -11.02 -2.87 2.38
CA GLY A 42 -12.42 -2.96 1.99
C GLY A 42 -12.66 -3.27 0.50
N ASP A 43 -13.71 -4.04 0.23
CA ASP A 43 -14.02 -4.58 -1.11
C ASP A 43 -14.30 -3.52 -2.21
N ASN A 44 -14.70 -2.30 -1.83
CA ASN A 44 -15.08 -1.26 -2.78
C ASN A 44 -14.67 0.12 -2.26
N MET A 45 -14.15 0.95 -3.15
CA MET A 45 -13.74 2.32 -2.86
C MET A 45 -14.36 3.29 -3.85
N THR A 46 -14.76 4.46 -3.36
CA THR A 46 -15.05 5.62 -4.21
C THR A 46 -14.29 6.83 -3.67
N ALA A 47 -13.56 7.52 -4.53
CA ALA A 47 -12.75 8.67 -4.15
C ALA A 47 -12.94 9.85 -5.13
N HIS A 48 -12.98 11.06 -4.59
CA HIS A 48 -12.74 12.29 -5.35
C HIS A 48 -11.30 12.69 -5.12
N VAL A 49 -10.50 12.72 -6.18
CA VAL A 49 -9.05 12.87 -6.13
C VAL A 49 -8.65 14.16 -6.81
N LYS A 50 -7.85 15.00 -6.13
CA LYS A 50 -7.17 16.14 -6.74
C LYS A 50 -5.69 15.82 -6.92
N MET A 51 -5.25 15.69 -8.18
CA MET A 51 -3.87 15.45 -8.55
C MET A 51 -3.21 16.76 -8.96
N THR A 52 -2.09 17.11 -8.34
CA THR A 52 -1.27 18.26 -8.72
C THR A 52 0.05 17.76 -9.29
N LEU A 53 0.24 17.90 -10.59
CA LEU A 53 1.50 17.61 -11.29
C LEU A 53 2.36 18.87 -11.27
N ILE A 54 3.58 18.75 -10.73
CA ILE A 54 4.54 19.85 -10.63
C ILE A 54 5.74 19.48 -11.51
N ASP A 55 6.08 20.31 -12.49
CA ASP A 55 7.24 20.09 -13.36
C ASP A 55 8.53 20.68 -12.77
N ARG A 56 9.65 20.51 -13.49
CA ARG A 56 10.98 21.01 -13.07
C ARG A 56 11.05 22.53 -12.95
N GLN A 57 10.17 23.26 -13.64
CA GLN A 57 10.08 24.72 -13.63
C GLN A 57 9.03 25.22 -12.61
N ASN A 58 8.50 24.34 -11.74
CA ASN A 58 7.43 24.62 -10.78
C ASN A 58 6.07 24.97 -11.41
N ASN A 59 5.84 24.70 -12.70
CA ASN A 59 4.51 24.84 -13.26
C ASN A 59 3.59 23.75 -12.70
N ARG A 60 2.33 24.12 -12.47
CA ARG A 60 1.34 23.22 -11.87
C ARG A 60 0.24 22.90 -12.87
N ARG A 61 -0.04 21.61 -13.03
CA ARG A 61 -1.25 21.12 -13.70
C ARG A 61 -2.10 20.41 -12.67
N ILE A 62 -3.32 20.87 -12.47
CA ILE A 62 -4.25 20.31 -11.49
C ILE A 62 -5.32 19.54 -12.25
N ARG A 63 -5.55 18.29 -11.84
CA ARG A 63 -6.61 17.44 -12.36
C ARG A 63 -7.51 17.00 -11.22
N GLU A 64 -8.80 16.99 -11.44
CA GLU A 64 -9.76 16.40 -10.52
C GLU A 64 -10.36 15.16 -11.17
N MET A 65 -10.46 14.08 -10.40
CA MET A 65 -10.91 12.79 -10.89
C MET A 65 -11.87 12.15 -9.89
N LYS A 66 -12.78 11.33 -10.42
CA LYS A 66 -13.54 10.37 -9.61
C LYS A 66 -12.99 8.98 -9.88
N VAL A 67 -12.67 8.25 -8.82
CA VAL A 67 -12.12 6.90 -8.89
C VAL A 67 -13.07 5.94 -8.19
N PHE A 68 -13.28 4.79 -8.82
CA PHE A 68 -13.99 3.65 -8.28
C PHE A 68 -13.04 2.46 -8.32
N THR A 69 -12.91 1.76 -7.19
CA THR A 69 -12.16 0.50 -7.10
C THR A 69 -13.10 -0.56 -6.57
N LYS A 70 -12.94 -1.78 -7.05
CA LYS A 70 -13.68 -2.94 -6.61
C LYS A 70 -12.81 -4.19 -6.67
N ASP A 71 -12.90 -4.99 -5.62
CA ASP A 71 -12.31 -6.31 -5.61
C ASP A 71 -13.17 -7.31 -6.40
N LYS A 72 -12.50 -8.08 -7.24
CA LYS A 72 -13.06 -9.16 -8.04
C LYS A 72 -12.36 -10.46 -7.65
N GLY A 73 -12.73 -10.99 -6.49
CA GLY A 73 -11.96 -12.08 -5.88
C GLY A 73 -10.66 -11.49 -5.33
N MET A 74 -9.50 -11.97 -5.79
CA MET A 74 -8.21 -11.36 -5.44
C MET A 74 -7.77 -10.30 -6.47
N ASP A 75 -8.42 -10.22 -7.63
CA ASP A 75 -8.12 -9.22 -8.66
C ASP A 75 -8.74 -7.87 -8.29
N THR A 76 -8.21 -6.78 -8.85
CA THR A 76 -8.70 -5.43 -8.61
C THR A 76 -9.20 -4.79 -9.90
N TRP A 77 -10.45 -4.33 -9.90
CA TRP A 77 -11.02 -3.58 -11.02
C TRP A 77 -11.12 -2.10 -10.65
N LYS A 78 -10.59 -1.22 -11.50
CA LYS A 78 -10.55 0.22 -11.25
C LYS A 78 -11.11 1.00 -12.43
N MET A 79 -11.95 1.99 -12.13
CA MET A 79 -12.49 2.93 -13.10
C MET A 79 -12.25 4.36 -12.64
N GLN A 80 -11.66 5.17 -13.51
CA GLN A 80 -11.35 6.57 -13.25
C GLN A 80 -11.96 7.46 -14.33
N PHE A 81 -12.59 8.56 -13.91
CA PHE A 81 -13.08 9.61 -14.79
C PHE A 81 -12.41 10.93 -14.45
N PHE A 82 -11.90 11.62 -15.47
CA PHE A 82 -11.40 12.98 -15.34
C PHE A 82 -12.57 13.97 -15.33
N LEU A 83 -12.67 14.74 -14.24
CA LEU A 83 -13.71 15.75 -14.05
C LEU A 83 -13.25 17.15 -14.47
N SER A 84 -11.95 17.43 -14.31
CA SER A 84 -11.33 18.70 -14.70
C SER A 84 -9.81 18.51 -14.93
N PRO A 85 -9.16 19.39 -15.72
CA PRO A 85 -9.70 20.52 -16.48
C PRO A 85 -10.43 20.09 -17.77
N ALA A 86 -10.96 21.07 -18.52
CA ALA A 86 -11.75 20.85 -19.74
C ALA A 86 -11.01 20.08 -20.85
N ASP A 87 -9.68 20.16 -20.89
CA ASP A 87 -8.81 19.48 -21.87
C ASP A 87 -8.72 17.96 -21.69
N VAL A 88 -9.08 17.46 -20.51
CA VAL A 88 -9.10 16.01 -20.20
C VAL A 88 -10.46 15.56 -19.69
N LYS A 89 -11.41 16.48 -19.50
CA LYS A 89 -12.73 16.19 -18.96
C LYS A 89 -13.40 15.07 -19.76
N ASP A 90 -14.09 14.18 -19.06
CA ASP A 90 -14.80 13.03 -19.61
C ASP A 90 -13.89 11.95 -20.23
N THR A 91 -12.56 12.09 -20.13
CA THR A 91 -11.63 10.98 -20.33
C THR A 91 -11.88 9.92 -19.27
N GLY A 92 -11.91 8.65 -19.70
CA GLY A 92 -12.14 7.50 -18.84
C GLY A 92 -10.96 6.52 -18.89
N PHE A 93 -10.60 5.94 -17.76
CA PHE A 93 -9.58 4.90 -17.68
C PHE A 93 -10.13 3.70 -16.89
N LEU A 94 -10.03 2.51 -17.48
CA LEU A 94 -10.45 1.24 -16.88
C LEU A 94 -9.24 0.32 -16.79
N THR A 95 -9.00 -0.27 -15.62
CA THR A 95 -7.99 -1.31 -15.43
C THR A 95 -8.57 -2.55 -14.76
N TYR A 96 -8.15 -3.71 -15.25
CA TYR A 96 -8.31 -4.99 -14.57
C TYR A 96 -6.91 -5.49 -14.20
N ASP A 97 -6.62 -5.42 -12.91
CA ASP A 97 -5.33 -5.78 -12.32
C ASP A 97 -5.41 -7.24 -11.82
N TYR A 98 -4.60 -8.15 -12.36
CA TYR A 98 -4.68 -9.60 -12.09
C TYR A 98 -3.67 -10.04 -11.01
N TYR A 99 -4.16 -10.52 -9.86
CA TYR A 99 -3.31 -10.74 -8.68
C TYR A 99 -2.21 -11.79 -8.88
N LYS A 100 -2.51 -12.86 -9.64
CA LYS A 100 -1.60 -13.99 -9.80
C LYS A 100 -0.34 -13.65 -10.60
N GLY A 101 -0.35 -12.58 -11.39
CA GLY A 101 0.76 -12.19 -12.25
C GLY A 101 1.07 -13.19 -13.37
N ASP A 102 0.18 -14.15 -13.64
CA ASP A 102 0.26 -15.09 -14.76
C ASP A 102 -0.28 -14.49 -16.07
N ARG A 103 -0.85 -13.29 -15.98
CA ARG A 103 -1.39 -12.51 -17.09
C ARG A 103 -1.09 -11.03 -16.87
N ASP A 104 -0.83 -10.32 -17.97
CA ASP A 104 -0.72 -8.87 -17.97
C ASP A 104 -2.07 -8.19 -17.68
N ASP A 105 -2.03 -7.05 -17.00
CA ASP A 105 -3.20 -6.24 -16.70
C ASP A 105 -3.85 -5.71 -17.99
N ASP A 106 -5.19 -5.74 -18.04
CA ASP A 106 -5.92 -5.14 -19.16
C ASP A 106 -6.22 -3.68 -18.86
N GLN A 107 -5.99 -2.80 -19.84
CA GLN A 107 -6.17 -1.36 -19.69
C GLN A 107 -6.90 -0.77 -20.89
N TRP A 108 -7.88 0.08 -20.63
CA TRP A 108 -8.62 0.83 -21.65
C TRP A 108 -8.62 2.31 -21.34
N LEU A 109 -8.35 3.11 -22.37
CA LEU A 109 -8.40 4.56 -22.31
C LEU A 109 -9.49 5.05 -23.27
N TYR A 110 -10.51 5.69 -22.72
CA TYR A 110 -11.54 6.38 -23.48
C TYR A 110 -11.16 7.85 -23.64
N LEU A 111 -11.05 8.29 -24.89
CA LEU A 111 -10.73 9.67 -25.26
C LEU A 111 -11.94 10.27 -26.03
N PRO A 112 -12.68 11.21 -25.44
CA PRO A 112 -13.88 11.77 -26.07
C PRO A 112 -13.55 12.44 -27.42
N ASP A 113 -12.42 13.13 -27.52
CA ASP A 113 -12.05 13.87 -28.74
C ASP A 113 -11.80 12.97 -29.97
N LEU A 114 -11.58 11.67 -29.76
CA LEU A 114 -11.28 10.72 -30.82
C LEU A 114 -12.51 9.97 -31.36
N HIS A 115 -13.74 10.35 -30.97
CA HIS A 115 -15.00 9.67 -31.29
C HIS A 115 -14.93 8.75 -32.53
N LYS A 116 -14.64 7.46 -32.30
CA LYS A 116 -15.02 6.41 -33.24
C LYS A 116 -16.49 6.11 -32.95
N THR A 117 -17.36 6.71 -33.75
CA THR A 117 -18.74 6.25 -33.91
C THR A 117 -18.76 4.92 -34.63
#